data_AF-A0A8S4GIF1-F1
#
_entry.id   AF-A0A8S4GIF1-F1
#
_cell.length_a   1.000
_cell.length_b   1.000
_cell.length_c   1.000
_cell.angle_alpha   90.00
_cell.angle_beta   90.00
_cell.angle_gamma   90.00
#
_symmetry.space_group_name_H-M   'P 1'
#
loop_
_entity.id
_entity.type
_entity.pdbx_description
1 polymer ?
#
loop_
_entity_poly.entity_id
_entity_poly.type
_entity_poly.pdbx_seq_one_letter_code
_entity_poly.pdbx_strand_id
1 'polypeptide(L)'
;KVDALKNLYENVSDVDLMAGHHERELHPRHLRGPTLFCIMAKQLRLMRFADRFWFERGGQPHSLTLDQLAEIRKTNTARLACDNAEGIKYMQPHALLNVGPGNEPVPCTHVAGPDLTKWRDDSCHRQKQSVANSNPFATVLRDFS
;
A
#
# COMPACT_ATOMS: atom_id res chain seq x y z
N LYS A 1 -10.66 33.43 -8.42
CA LYS A 1 -9.74 32.30 -8.67
C LYS A 1 -8.76 32.67 -9.78
N VAL A 2 -9.18 32.63 -11.05
CA VAL A 2 -8.38 33.18 -12.18
C VAL A 2 -8.00 34.67 -11.99
N ASP A 3 -8.90 35.50 -11.47
CA ASP A 3 -8.61 36.93 -11.29
C ASP A 3 -7.54 37.21 -10.23
N ALA A 4 -7.38 36.31 -9.24
CA ALA A 4 -6.30 36.43 -8.27
C ALA A 4 -4.93 36.16 -8.92
N LEU A 5 -4.85 35.16 -9.80
CA LEU A 5 -3.63 34.91 -10.58
C LEU A 5 -3.30 36.05 -11.53
N LYS A 6 -4.30 36.65 -12.18
CA LYS A 6 -4.10 37.82 -13.06
C LYS A 6 -3.53 39.03 -12.34
N ASN A 7 -3.86 39.22 -11.06
CA ASN A 7 -3.34 40.32 -10.26
C ASN A 7 -1.91 40.07 -9.77
N LEU A 8 -1.50 38.80 -9.66
CA LEU A 8 -0.20 38.41 -9.11
C LEU A 8 0.86 38.18 -10.20
N TYR A 9 0.46 37.65 -11.35
CA TYR A 9 1.35 37.33 -12.46
C TYR A 9 1.03 38.20 -13.67
N GLU A 10 2.06 38.84 -14.23
CA GLU A 10 1.93 39.68 -15.42
C GLU A 10 1.60 38.85 -16.67
N ASN A 11 2.25 37.69 -16.83
CA ASN A 11 1.98 36.75 -17.91
C ASN A 11 1.59 35.36 -17.42
N VAL A 12 0.78 34.65 -18.21
CA VAL A 12 0.35 33.27 -17.91
C VAL A 12 1.56 32.31 -17.85
N SER A 13 2.62 32.59 -18.61
CA SER A 13 3.84 31.78 -18.62
C SER A 13 4.63 31.85 -17.31
N ASP A 14 4.40 32.88 -16.50
CA ASP A 14 5.09 33.08 -15.22
C ASP A 14 4.36 32.41 -14.05
N VAL A 15 3.15 31.87 -14.30
CA VAL A 15 2.34 31.23 -13.28
C VAL A 15 3.01 29.93 -12.83
N ASP A 16 3.36 29.87 -11.55
CA ASP A 16 3.92 28.68 -10.93
C ASP A 16 2.98 27.48 -11.09
N LEU A 17 3.55 26.30 -11.37
CA LEU A 17 2.79 25.08 -11.60
C LEU A 17 1.82 24.77 -10.43
N MET A 18 2.27 24.97 -9.19
CA MET A 18 1.44 24.70 -8.01
C MET A 18 0.28 25.69 -7.88
N ALA A 19 0.54 26.97 -8.15
CA ALA A 19 -0.49 28.01 -8.15
C ALA A 19 -1.50 27.76 -9.28
N GLY A 20 -1.04 27.56 -10.51
CA GLY A 20 -1.90 27.32 -11.66
C GLY A 20 -2.69 26.00 -11.58
N HIS A 21 -2.20 25.02 -10.82
CA HIS A 21 -2.89 23.75 -10.64
C HIS A 21 -4.11 23.86 -9.70
N HIS A 22 -3.97 24.55 -8.56
CA HIS A 22 -5.05 24.68 -7.56
C HIS A 22 -6.26 25.46 -8.07
N GLU A 23 -6.08 26.16 -9.19
CA GLU A 23 -7.08 27.07 -9.79
C GLU A 23 -7.94 26.40 -10.88
N ARG A 24 -7.71 25.12 -11.21
CA ARG A 24 -8.50 24.40 -12.25
C ARG A 24 -9.70 23.67 -11.67
N GLU A 25 -10.80 23.68 -12.42
CA GLU A 25 -12.01 22.92 -12.10
C GLU A 25 -11.75 21.41 -12.03
N LEU A 26 -12.41 20.78 -11.07
CA LEU A 26 -12.38 19.35 -10.84
C LEU A 26 -13.22 18.66 -11.91
N HIS A 27 -12.65 17.69 -12.61
CA HIS A 27 -13.46 16.81 -13.47
C HIS A 27 -14.28 15.88 -12.56
N PRO A 28 -15.55 15.51 -12.89
CA PRO A 28 -16.38 14.63 -12.05
C PRO A 28 -15.77 13.26 -11.67
N ARG A 29 -14.66 12.88 -12.31
CA ARG A 29 -13.97 11.59 -12.11
C ARG A 29 -12.56 11.75 -11.52
N HIS A 30 -12.04 12.97 -11.42
CA HIS A 30 -10.67 13.23 -11.01
C HIS A 30 -10.63 14.46 -10.10
N LEU A 31 -10.03 14.29 -8.93
CA LEU A 31 -9.87 15.33 -7.90
C LEU A 31 -8.91 16.45 -8.29
N ARG A 32 -8.40 16.50 -9.54
CA ARG A 32 -7.36 17.44 -9.98
C ARG A 32 -7.59 17.82 -11.45
N GLY A 33 -7.19 19.04 -11.82
CA GLY A 33 -7.23 19.51 -13.21
C GLY A 33 -6.30 18.71 -14.16
N PRO A 34 -6.50 18.81 -15.49
CA PRO A 34 -5.90 17.93 -16.49
C PRO A 34 -4.36 17.96 -16.51
N THR A 35 -3.75 19.13 -16.30
CA THR A 35 -2.29 19.27 -16.29
C THR A 35 -1.66 18.43 -15.19
N LEU A 36 -2.13 18.57 -13.94
CA LEU A 36 -1.54 17.82 -12.84
C LEU A 36 -1.91 16.33 -12.90
N PHE A 37 -3.12 16.00 -13.37
CA PHE A 37 -3.46 14.60 -13.64
C PHE A 37 -2.44 13.95 -14.59
N CYS A 38 -2.10 14.62 -15.69
CA CYS A 38 -1.09 14.15 -16.65
C CYS A 38 0.29 13.98 -15.99
N ILE A 39 0.75 14.97 -15.22
CA ILE A 39 2.04 14.91 -14.51
C ILE A 39 2.08 13.72 -13.54
N MET A 40 1.06 13.59 -12.67
CA MET A 40 1.01 12.51 -11.68
C MET A 40 0.90 11.13 -12.33
N ALA A 41 0.06 10.98 -13.36
CA ALA A 41 -0.09 9.71 -14.07
C ALA A 41 1.22 9.27 -14.74
N LYS A 42 1.93 10.22 -15.38
CA LYS A 42 3.26 9.95 -15.96
C LYS A 42 4.26 9.56 -14.87
N GLN A 43 4.31 10.29 -13.76
CA GLN A 43 5.24 10.02 -12.68
C GLN A 43 5.01 8.65 -12.04
N LEU A 44 3.75 8.33 -11.70
CA LEU A 44 3.40 7.03 -11.12
C LEU A 44 3.70 5.87 -12.08
N ARG A 45 3.47 6.06 -13.38
CA ARG A 45 3.84 5.09 -14.41
C ARG A 45 5.36 4.87 -14.41
N LEU A 46 6.15 5.94 -14.47
CA LEU A 46 7.61 5.83 -14.46
C LEU A 46 8.12 5.14 -13.20
N MET A 47 7.59 5.48 -12.02
CA MET A 47 7.98 4.82 -10.76
C MET A 47 7.73 3.31 -10.81
N ARG A 48 6.55 2.87 -11.29
CA ARG A 48 6.23 1.45 -11.45
C ARG A 48 7.21 0.73 -12.41
N PHE A 49 7.51 1.33 -13.56
CA PHE A 49 8.36 0.71 -14.59
C PHE A 49 9.86 0.85 -14.34
N ALA A 50 10.30 1.82 -13.54
CA ALA A 50 11.70 2.00 -13.18
C ALA A 50 12.10 1.14 -11.96
N ASP A 51 11.14 0.73 -11.14
CA ASP A 51 11.41 -0.07 -9.95
C ASP A 51 11.66 -1.55 -10.31
N ARG A 52 12.91 -1.98 -10.15
CA ARG A 52 13.33 -3.38 -10.33
C ARG A 52 12.61 -4.32 -9.36
N PHE A 53 12.25 -3.84 -8.18
CA PHE A 53 11.59 -4.61 -7.12
C PHE A 53 10.08 -4.44 -7.10
N TRP A 54 9.49 -3.87 -8.16
CA TRP A 54 8.03 -3.78 -8.30
C TRP A 54 7.40 -5.16 -8.09
N PHE A 55 6.46 -5.25 -7.13
CA PHE A 55 5.99 -6.52 -6.57
C PHE A 55 5.33 -7.48 -7.59
N GLU A 56 4.84 -6.97 -8.72
CA GLU A 56 4.26 -7.80 -9.78
C GLU A 56 5.27 -8.30 -10.82
N ARG A 57 6.55 -7.94 -10.72
CA ARG A 57 7.57 -8.46 -11.63
C ARG A 57 7.88 -9.90 -11.31
N GLY A 58 7.58 -10.78 -12.26
CA GLY A 58 7.95 -12.21 -12.22
C GLY A 58 9.33 -12.50 -12.83
N GLY A 59 9.81 -13.72 -12.62
CA GLY A 59 11.01 -14.25 -13.28
C GLY A 59 12.34 -13.70 -12.77
N GLN A 60 12.36 -13.01 -11.63
CA GLN A 60 13.58 -12.51 -10.98
C GLN A 60 13.82 -13.28 -9.67
N PRO A 61 15.06 -13.33 -9.16
CA PRO A 61 15.36 -13.99 -7.88
C PRO A 61 14.58 -13.42 -6.67
N HIS A 62 14.18 -12.15 -6.75
CA HIS A 62 13.39 -11.45 -5.74
C HIS A 62 11.89 -11.37 -6.07
N SER A 63 11.44 -12.10 -7.10
CA SER A 63 10.02 -12.15 -7.44
C SER A 63 9.24 -12.90 -6.36
N LEU A 64 8.07 -12.40 -6.04
CA LEU A 64 7.11 -13.13 -5.21
C LEU A 64 6.61 -14.38 -5.94
N THR A 65 6.25 -15.40 -5.18
CA THR A 65 5.51 -16.54 -5.74
C THR A 65 4.10 -16.11 -6.17
N LEU A 66 3.45 -16.90 -7.03
CA LEU A 66 2.08 -16.59 -7.45
C LEU A 66 1.10 -16.58 -6.27
N ASP A 67 1.28 -17.47 -5.29
CA ASP A 67 0.47 -17.52 -4.08
C ASP A 67 0.67 -16.25 -3.23
N GLN A 68 1.92 -15.84 -3.05
CA GLN A 68 2.24 -14.60 -2.35
C GLN A 68 1.64 -13.37 -3.06
N LEU A 69 1.77 -13.30 -4.39
CA LEU A 69 1.18 -12.22 -5.18
C LEU A 69 -0.35 -12.18 -5.06
N ALA A 70 -1.01 -13.35 -5.02
CA ALA A 70 -2.44 -13.45 -4.82
C ALA A 70 -2.87 -12.90 -3.44
N GLU A 71 -2.10 -13.16 -2.38
CA GLU A 71 -2.38 -12.59 -1.07
C GLU A 71 -2.11 -11.08 -1.01
N ILE A 72 -1.02 -10.57 -1.60
CA ILE A 72 -0.78 -9.12 -1.65
C ILE A 72 -1.94 -8.38 -2.32
N ARG A 73 -2.54 -8.95 -3.38
CA ARG A 73 -3.69 -8.35 -4.07
C ARG A 73 -4.96 -8.27 -3.20
N LYS A 74 -5.04 -9.04 -2.11
CA LYS A 74 -6.12 -8.95 -1.11
C LYS A 74 -5.86 -7.89 -0.04
N THR A 75 -4.72 -7.20 -0.07
CA THR A 75 -4.40 -6.13 0.89
C THR A 75 -5.49 -5.07 0.89
N ASN A 76 -5.96 -4.71 2.09
CA ASN A 76 -7.00 -3.72 2.29
C ASN A 76 -6.54 -2.68 3.32
N THR A 77 -6.60 -1.39 2.98
CA THR A 77 -6.27 -0.30 3.90
C THR A 77 -7.18 -0.27 5.14
N ALA A 78 -8.45 -0.68 5.01
CA ALA A 78 -9.36 -0.83 6.14
C ALA A 78 -8.86 -1.90 7.12
N ARG A 79 -8.34 -3.01 6.57
CA ARG A 79 -7.75 -4.08 7.38
C ARG A 79 -6.48 -3.61 8.10
N LEU A 80 -5.62 -2.91 7.37
CA LEU A 80 -4.39 -2.32 7.93
C LEU A 80 -4.71 -1.42 9.13
N ALA A 81 -5.73 -0.56 9.02
CA ALA A 81 -6.18 0.28 10.11
C ALA A 81 -6.72 -0.54 11.29
N CYS A 82 -7.59 -1.53 11.03
CA CYS A 82 -8.15 -2.43 12.04
C CYS A 82 -7.07 -3.19 12.84
N ASP A 83 -6.00 -3.65 12.17
CA ASP A 83 -4.97 -4.46 12.83
C ASP A 83 -3.97 -3.61 13.65
N ASN A 84 -3.83 -2.31 13.36
CA ASN A 84 -2.74 -1.49 13.89
C ASN A 84 -3.17 -0.24 14.68
N ALA A 85 -4.42 0.19 14.57
CA ALA A 85 -4.90 1.39 15.26
C ALA A 85 -5.67 1.03 16.53
N GLU A 86 -5.31 1.68 17.64
CA GLU A 86 -6.02 1.52 18.90
C GLU A 86 -7.45 2.06 18.80
N GLY A 87 -8.42 1.32 19.35
CA GLY A 87 -9.82 1.73 19.42
C GLY A 87 -10.64 1.53 18.13
N ILE A 88 -10.04 1.16 17.01
CA ILE A 88 -10.78 0.85 15.78
C ILE A 88 -11.37 -0.56 15.85
N LYS A 89 -12.69 -0.64 16.07
CA LYS A 89 -13.45 -1.91 16.06
C LYS A 89 -14.31 -2.10 14.82
N TYR A 90 -14.64 -0.99 14.14
CA TYR A 90 -15.47 -0.95 12.96
C TYR A 90 -14.81 -0.06 11.91
N MET A 91 -14.84 -0.48 10.65
CA MET A 91 -14.25 0.25 9.54
C MET A 91 -15.04 -0.04 8.26
N GLN A 92 -15.17 0.96 7.38
CA GLN A 92 -15.74 0.75 6.06
C GLN A 92 -14.81 -0.09 5.18
N PRO A 93 -15.31 -1.08 4.40
CA PRO A 93 -14.45 -1.97 3.60
C PRO A 93 -13.56 -1.26 2.59
N HIS A 94 -14.02 -0.16 1.98
CA HIS A 94 -13.27 0.68 1.06
C HIS A 94 -12.85 1.97 1.75
N ALA A 95 -11.73 1.91 2.49
CA ALA A 95 -11.27 3.00 3.37
C ALA A 95 -11.03 4.35 2.68
N LEU A 96 -10.70 4.37 1.39
CA LEU A 96 -10.44 5.60 0.63
C LEU A 96 -11.70 6.22 -0.01
N LEU A 97 -12.84 5.54 0.12
CA LEU A 97 -14.15 6.06 -0.29
C LEU A 97 -14.90 6.57 0.93
N ASN A 98 -15.81 7.51 0.70
CA ASN A 98 -16.72 7.96 1.74
C ASN A 98 -17.59 6.80 2.24
N VAL A 99 -17.96 6.87 3.51
CA VAL A 99 -18.96 5.98 4.10
C VAL A 99 -20.31 6.24 3.42
N GLY A 100 -21.01 5.18 3.06
CA GLY A 100 -22.32 5.27 2.39
C GLY A 100 -22.88 3.90 2.02
N PRO A 101 -24.00 3.86 1.27
CA PRO A 101 -24.62 2.62 0.84
C PRO A 101 -23.64 1.68 0.12
N GLY A 102 -23.46 0.47 0.65
CA GLY A 102 -22.50 -0.52 0.13
C GLY A 102 -21.05 -0.34 0.58
N ASN A 103 -20.78 0.64 1.45
CA ASN A 103 -19.49 0.89 2.10
C ASN A 103 -19.69 1.36 3.55
N GLU A 104 -20.67 0.77 4.24
CA GLU A 104 -20.97 1.05 5.63
C GLU A 104 -19.87 0.48 6.55
N PRO A 105 -19.68 1.03 7.76
CA PRO A 105 -18.73 0.46 8.71
C PRO A 105 -19.17 -0.94 9.14
N VAL A 106 -18.27 -1.91 9.00
CA VAL A 106 -18.47 -3.29 9.45
C VAL A 106 -17.49 -3.62 10.57
N PRO A 107 -17.76 -4.61 11.44
CA PRO A 107 -16.78 -5.05 12.43
C PRO A 107 -15.48 -5.45 11.73
N CYS A 108 -14.33 -5.13 12.32
CA CYS A 108 -13.00 -5.44 11.74
C CYS A 108 -12.80 -6.93 11.39
N THR A 109 -13.52 -7.84 12.06
CA THR A 109 -13.52 -9.28 11.75
C THR A 109 -14.08 -9.61 10.36
N HIS A 110 -14.93 -8.74 9.79
CA HIS A 110 -15.52 -8.90 8.46
C HIS A 110 -14.69 -8.23 7.36
N VAL A 111 -13.61 -7.51 7.73
CA VAL A 111 -12.68 -6.94 6.75
C VAL A 111 -11.60 -7.98 6.46
N ALA A 112 -11.59 -8.48 5.23
CA ALA A 112 -10.60 -9.46 4.79
C ALA A 112 -9.19 -8.84 4.66
N GLY A 113 -8.17 -9.67 4.85
CA GLY A 113 -6.76 -9.32 4.72
C GLY A 113 -5.96 -10.45 4.06
N PRO A 114 -4.67 -10.21 3.77
CA PRO A 114 -3.78 -11.22 3.19
C PRO A 114 -3.50 -12.37 4.16
N ASP A 115 -3.42 -13.60 3.64
CA ASP A 115 -2.94 -14.77 4.39
C ASP A 115 -1.41 -14.85 4.39
N LEU A 116 -0.78 -14.49 5.51
CA LEU A 116 0.68 -14.49 5.63
C LEU A 116 1.30 -15.89 5.74
N THR A 117 0.50 -16.96 5.84
CA THR A 117 1.05 -18.32 5.85
C THR A 117 1.74 -18.69 4.55
N LYS A 118 1.48 -17.97 3.45
CA LYS A 118 2.17 -18.12 2.16
C LYS A 118 3.65 -17.66 2.18
N TRP A 119 4.09 -17.04 3.26
CA TRP A 119 5.50 -16.68 3.50
C TRP A 119 6.19 -17.61 4.50
N ARG A 120 5.52 -18.67 4.97
CA ARG A 120 6.14 -19.64 5.87
C ARG A 120 7.35 -20.28 5.19
N ASP A 121 8.49 -20.22 5.88
CA ASP A 121 9.71 -20.91 5.48
C ASP A 121 10.00 -22.08 6.43
N ASP A 122 9.77 -23.30 5.94
CA ASP A 122 10.03 -24.52 6.69
C ASP A 122 11.53 -24.87 6.80
N SER A 123 12.41 -24.17 6.09
CA SER A 123 13.86 -24.41 6.16
C SER A 123 14.47 -23.91 7.47
N CYS A 124 13.94 -22.83 8.05
CA CYS A 124 14.37 -22.29 9.34
C CYS A 124 14.17 -23.29 10.50
N HIS A 125 13.10 -24.09 10.45
CA HIS A 125 12.83 -25.12 11.46
C HIS A 125 13.72 -26.37 11.30
N ARG A 126 14.17 -26.68 10.07
CA ARG A 126 15.08 -27.81 9.82
C ARG A 126 16.49 -27.56 10.35
N GLN A 127 16.97 -26.32 10.35
CA GLN A 127 18.28 -25.98 10.92
C GLN A 127 18.33 -26.13 12.45
N LYS A 128 17.20 -25.92 13.16
CA LYS A 128 17.13 -26.18 14.61
C LYS A 128 17.24 -27.69 14.94
N GLN A 129 16.77 -28.57 14.07
CA GLN A 129 16.84 -30.03 14.29
C GLN A 129 18.24 -30.62 14.01
N SER A 130 18.96 -30.11 13.01
CA SER A 130 20.33 -30.59 12.73
C SER A 130 21.35 -30.11 13.77
N VAL A 131 21.19 -28.89 14.30
CA VAL A 131 22.04 -28.35 15.36
C VAL A 131 21.76 -29.02 16.71
N ALA A 132 20.50 -29.36 17.01
CA ALA A 132 20.14 -30.09 18.23
C ALA A 132 20.67 -31.54 18.24
N ASN A 133 20.77 -32.19 17.08
CA ASN A 133 21.29 -33.56 16.95
C ASN A 133 22.82 -33.67 16.88
N SER A 134 23.55 -32.55 16.81
CA SER A 134 25.02 -32.55 16.68
C SER A 134 25.74 -31.88 17.85
N ASN A 135 25.02 -31.36 18.84
CA ASN A 135 25.63 -30.67 19.97
C ASN A 135 25.20 -31.27 21.33
N PRO A 136 26.10 -31.96 22.07
CA PRO A 136 25.77 -32.57 23.36
C PRO A 136 25.46 -31.55 24.48
N PHE A 137 25.58 -30.24 24.22
CA PHE A 137 25.28 -29.17 25.17
C PHE A 137 23.94 -28.45 24.94
N ALA A 138 23.12 -28.88 23.96
CA ALA A 138 21.84 -28.21 23.64
C ALA A 138 20.69 -28.49 24.63
N THR A 139 20.92 -29.16 25.76
CA THR A 139 19.90 -29.48 26.76
C THR A 139 19.58 -28.31 27.71
N VAL A 140 20.46 -27.29 27.83
CA VAL A 140 20.32 -26.26 28.88
C VAL A 140 19.34 -25.12 28.53
N LEU A 141 18.83 -25.05 27.30
CA LEU A 141 17.88 -24.01 26.86
C LEU A 141 16.46 -24.55 26.60
N ARG A 142 16.01 -25.56 27.38
CA ARG A 142 14.61 -26.01 27.38
C ARG A 142 13.80 -25.55 28.60
N ASP A 143 14.43 -24.91 29.59
CA ASP A 143 13.77 -24.53 30.86
C ASP A 143 13.35 -23.06 30.97
N PHE A 144 13.26 -22.34 29.85
CA PHE A 144 12.57 -21.05 29.79
C PHE A 144 11.45 -21.09 28.74
N SER A 145 10.38 -21.79 29.10
CA SER A 145 9.00 -21.45 28.73
C SER A 145 8.04 -21.95 29.80
#